data_AF-A0A706IMU5-F1
#
_entry.id   AF-A0A706IMU5-F1
#
_cell.length_a   1.000
_cell.length_b   1.000
_cell.length_c   1.000
_cell.angle_alpha   90.00
_cell.angle_beta   90.00
_cell.angle_gamma   90.00
#
_symmetry.space_group_name_H-M   'P 1'
#
loop_
_entity.id
_entity.type
_entity.pdbx_description
1 polymer ?
#
loop_
_entity_poly.entity_id
_entity_poly.type
_entity_poly.pdbx_seq_one_letter_code
_entity_poly.pdbx_strand_id
1 'polypeptide(L)' 'MSKDNVNSPSHYTQAGIECIDAITAAVSGKSGIEAVCVANVIKYLWRYELKNGVEDVKKAQWYLNRLVAELENQHEPGN' A
#
# COMPACT_ATOMS: atom_id res chain seq x y z
N MET A 1 -27.92 7.13 -9.71
CA MET A 1 -26.55 6.76 -10.08
C MET A 1 -26.08 5.71 -9.07
N SER A 2 -25.96 4.47 -9.51
CA SER A 2 -25.54 3.33 -8.69
C SER A 2 -24.10 3.52 -8.25
N LYS A 3 -23.85 3.53 -6.94
CA LYS A 3 -22.49 3.47 -6.37
C LYS A 3 -21.84 2.16 -6.82
N ASP A 4 -20.89 2.24 -7.74
CA ASP A 4 -20.05 1.11 -8.10
C ASP A 4 -18.97 0.96 -7.01
N ASN A 5 -19.30 0.17 -5.99
CA ASN A 5 -18.40 -0.15 -4.89
C ASN A 5 -17.24 -1.08 -5.30
N VAL A 6 -17.17 -1.49 -6.56
CA VAL A 6 -16.11 -2.36 -7.08
C VAL A 6 -15.06 -1.53 -7.80
N ASN A 7 -15.48 -0.62 -8.69
CA ASN A 7 -14.57 0.15 -9.52
C ASN A 7 -14.22 1.54 -8.98
N SER A 8 -15.05 2.13 -8.09
CA SER A 8 -14.78 3.43 -7.47
C SER A 8 -15.34 3.53 -6.04
N PRO A 9 -14.79 2.78 -5.06
CA PRO A 9 -15.24 2.91 -3.69
C PRO A 9 -14.84 4.29 -3.17
N SER A 10 -15.76 5.01 -2.53
CA SER A 10 -15.56 6.40 -2.05
C SER A 10 -14.43 6.58 -1.02
N HIS A 11 -13.83 5.49 -0.56
CA HIS A 11 -12.71 5.47 0.37
C HIS A 11 -11.35 5.19 -0.30
N TYR A 12 -11.33 5.11 -1.64
CA TYR A 12 -10.12 5.01 -2.46
C TYR A 12 -9.94 6.20 -3.41
N THR A 13 -10.89 7.13 -3.42
CA THR A 13 -10.79 8.39 -4.14
C THR A 13 -10.49 9.52 -3.16
N GLN A 14 -9.29 10.10 -3.25
CA GLN A 14 -8.95 11.33 -2.58
C GLN A 14 -8.31 12.29 -3.59
N ALA A 15 -8.74 13.55 -3.58
CA ALA A 15 -8.24 14.62 -4.46
C ALA A 15 -8.28 14.30 -5.98
N GLY A 16 -9.19 13.42 -6.44
CA GLY A 16 -9.33 13.08 -7.86
C GLY A 16 -8.35 12.02 -8.38
N ILE A 17 -7.60 11.36 -7.49
CA ILE A 17 -6.71 10.24 -7.82
C ILE A 17 -7.33 8.95 -7.29
N GLU A 18 -7.40 7.93 -8.15
CA GLU A 18 -7.77 6.57 -7.76
C GLU A 18 -6.59 5.91 -7.05
N CYS A 19 -6.82 5.31 -5.88
CA CYS A 19 -5.78 4.64 -5.09
C CYS A 19 -5.01 3.58 -5.90
N ILE A 20 -5.67 2.90 -6.85
CA ILE A 20 -5.03 1.90 -7.71
C ILE A 20 -4.00 2.52 -8.65
N ASP A 21 -4.23 3.73 -9.16
CA ASP A 21 -3.28 4.42 -10.04
C ASP A 21 -2.05 4.87 -9.25
N ALA A 22 -2.26 5.42 -8.05
CA ALA A 22 -1.17 5.78 -7.14
C ALA A 22 -0.32 4.56 -6.75
N ILE A 23 -0.96 3.44 -6.42
CA ILE A 23 -0.27 2.17 -6.11
C ILE A 23 0.49 1.68 -7.34
N THR A 24 -0.14 1.67 -8.52
CA THR A 24 0.48 1.21 -9.78
C THR A 24 1.74 2.01 -10.10
N ALA A 25 1.70 3.34 -9.94
CA ALA A 25 2.86 4.19 -10.11
C ALA A 25 3.96 3.88 -9.07
N ALA A 26 3.59 3.72 -7.80
CA ALA A 26 4.54 3.48 -6.71
C ALA A 26 5.25 2.12 -6.75
N VAL A 27 4.59 1.10 -7.31
CA VAL A 27 5.18 -0.24 -7.46
C VAL A 27 5.84 -0.46 -8.82
N SER A 28 5.83 0.55 -9.70
CA SER A 28 6.49 0.46 -11.00
C SER A 28 7.99 0.20 -10.84
N GLY A 29 8.50 -0.83 -11.54
CA GLY A 29 9.90 -1.28 -11.43
C GLY A 29 10.22 -2.08 -10.16
N LYS A 30 9.24 -2.28 -9.27
CA LYS A 30 9.37 -3.18 -8.10
C LYS A 30 8.87 -4.57 -8.46
N SER A 31 9.39 -5.58 -7.77
CA SER A 31 8.94 -6.96 -7.97
C SER A 31 8.86 -7.72 -6.65
N GLY A 32 8.26 -8.91 -6.69
CA GLY A 32 8.18 -9.80 -5.54
C GLY A 32 7.56 -9.15 -4.30
N ILE A 33 8.13 -9.45 -3.14
CA ILE A 33 7.61 -9.00 -1.85
C ILE A 33 7.76 -7.48 -1.65
N GLU A 34 8.73 -6.83 -2.31
CA GLU A 34 8.92 -5.37 -2.26
C GLU A 34 7.68 -4.65 -2.79
N ALA A 35 7.21 -5.03 -3.99
CA ALA A 35 6.02 -4.45 -4.61
C ALA A 35 4.77 -4.64 -3.73
N VAL A 36 4.61 -5.82 -3.13
CA VAL A 36 3.49 -6.13 -2.23
C VAL A 36 3.52 -5.26 -0.98
N CYS A 37 4.68 -5.08 -0.36
CA CYS A 37 4.79 -4.26 0.85
C CYS A 37 4.50 -2.79 0.54
N VAL A 38 5.08 -2.24 -0.52
CA VAL A 38 4.85 -0.84 -0.94
C VAL A 38 3.37 -0.59 -1.24
N ALA A 39 2.72 -1.46 -2.01
CA ALA A 39 1.28 -1.34 -2.31
C ALA A 39 0.42 -1.35 -1.03
N ASN A 40 0.73 -2.23 -0.08
CA ASN A 40 -0.05 -2.34 1.15
C ASN A 40 0.15 -1.13 2.08
N VAL A 41 1.39 -0.65 2.25
CA VAL A 41 1.67 0.55 3.04
C VAL A 41 0.83 1.72 2.52
N ILE A 42 0.87 1.97 1.20
CA ILE A 42 0.10 3.05 0.57
C ILE A 42 -1.40 2.83 0.78
N LYS A 43 -1.92 1.64 0.46
CA LYS A 43 -3.35 1.31 0.60
C LYS A 43 -3.89 1.56 2.01
N TYR A 44 -3.13 1.18 3.04
CA TYR A 44 -3.56 1.33 4.43
C TYR A 44 -3.49 2.79 4.89
N LEU A 45 -2.43 3.51 4.55
CA LEU A 45 -2.30 4.94 4.85
C LEU A 45 -3.26 5.81 4.03
N TRP A 46 -3.74 5.34 2.89
CA TRP A 46 -4.73 6.07 2.09
C TRP A 46 -6.13 6.02 2.73
N ARG A 47 -6.51 4.87 3.31
CA ARG A 47 -7.90 4.62 3.72
C ARG A 47 -8.15 4.73 5.22
N TYR A 48 -7.13 4.91 6.06
CA TYR A 48 -7.26 4.74 7.51
C TYR A 48 -8.32 5.69 8.11
N GLU A 49 -8.34 6.96 7.69
CA GLU A 49 -9.29 7.96 8.20
C GLU A 49 -10.75 7.62 7.86
N LEU A 50 -10.95 6.85 6.79
CA LEU A 50 -12.27 6.55 6.22
C LEU A 50 -12.76 5.14 6.54
N LYS A 51 -11.94 4.28 7.14
CA LYS A 51 -12.27 2.85 7.33
C LYS A 51 -12.01 2.32 8.74
N ASN A 52 -10.75 2.09 9.12
CA ASN A 52 -10.41 1.38 10.37
C ASN A 52 -9.50 2.17 11.32
N GLY A 53 -9.19 3.44 11.02
CA GLY A 53 -8.34 4.29 11.84
C GLY A 53 -6.99 3.65 12.17
N VAL A 54 -6.64 3.63 13.47
CA VAL A 54 -5.36 3.12 13.98
C VAL A 54 -5.06 1.68 13.57
N GLU A 55 -6.07 0.84 13.34
CA GLU A 55 -5.85 -0.54 12.91
C GLU A 55 -5.18 -0.61 11.52
N ASP A 56 -5.61 0.22 10.57
CA ASP A 56 -4.98 0.28 9.26
C ASP A 56 -3.56 0.88 9.36
N VAL A 57 -3.33 1.85 10.25
CA VAL A 57 -1.98 2.38 10.51
C VAL A 57 -1.05 1.28 11.04
N LYS A 58 -1.52 0.43 11.95
CA LYS A 58 -0.75 -0.73 12.44
C LYS A 58 -0.45 -1.75 11.33
N LYS A 59 -1.40 -1.97 10.41
CA LYS A 59 -1.16 -2.83 9.23
C LYS A 59 -0.10 -2.22 8.30
N ALA A 60 -0.14 -0.90 8.07
CA ALA A 60 0.89 -0.21 7.31
C ALA A 60 2.27 -0.39 7.96
N GLN A 61 2.37 -0.20 9.28
CA GLN A 61 3.60 -0.41 10.03
C GLN A 61 4.13 -1.84 9.88
N TRP A 62 3.27 -2.85 9.94
CA TRP A 62 3.68 -4.25 9.75
C TRP A 62 4.33 -4.49 8.37
N TYR A 63 3.71 -3.99 7.29
CA TYR A 63 4.27 -4.11 5.94
C TYR A 63 5.56 -3.30 5.77
N LEU A 64 5.66 -2.13 6.41
CA LEU A 64 6.88 -1.32 6.39
C LEU A 64 8.03 -2.05 7.09
N ASN A 65 7.79 -2.65 8.26
CA ASN A 65 8.80 -3.43 8.98
C ASN A 65 9.25 -4.64 8.15
N ARG A 66 8.31 -5.32 7.47
CA ARG A 66 8.64 -6.43 6.57
C ARG A 66 9.48 -5.98 5.38
N LEU A 67 9.19 -4.82 4.81
CA LEU A 67 9.97 -4.24 3.71
C LEU A 67 11.40 -3.92 4.17
N VAL A 68 11.56 -3.32 5.34
CA VAL A 68 12.88 -3.04 5.93
C VAL A 68 13.68 -4.35 6.07
N ALA A 69 13.09 -5.37 6.68
CA ALA A 69 13.77 -6.66 6.86
C ALA A 69 14.16 -7.32 5.52
N GLU A 70 13.30 -7.25 4.50
CA GLU A 70 13.62 -7.76 3.16
C GLU A 70 14.83 -7.04 2.56
N LEU A 71 14.84 -5.71 2.63
CA LEU A 71 15.92 -4.90 2.08
C LEU A 71 17.23 -5.13 2.86
N GLU A 72 17.17 -5.24 4.19
CA GLU A 72 18.35 -5.56 5.02
C GLU A 72 18.93 -6.94 4.67
N ASN A 73 18.09 -7.96 4.47
CA ASN A 73 18.54 -9.29 4.06
C ASN A 73 19.15 -9.31 2.65
N GLN A 74 18.68 -8.46 1.73
CA GLN A 74 19.26 -8.32 0.40
C GLN A 74 20.61 -7.60 0.39
N HIS A 75 20.95 -6.87 1.47
CA HIS A 75 22.22 -6.15 1.63
C HIS A 75 23.28 -6.93 2.40
N GLU A 76 23.07 -8.22 2.73
CA GLU A 76 24.16 -9.08 3.18
C GLU A 76 25.04 -9.47 1.97
N PRO A 77 26.30 -9.00 1.87
CA PRO A 77 27.19 -9.45 0.82
C PRO A 77 27.72 -10.83 1.22
N GLY A 78 27.05 -11.91 0.77
CA GLY A 78 27.61 -13.25 0.89
C GLY A 78 26.62 -14.40 0.83
N ASN A 79 26.28 -14.85 -0.38
CA ASN A 79 26.37 -16.26 -0.75
C ASN A 79 26.64 -16.39 -2.26
#